data_AF-A0A1E7FLC8-F1
#
_entry.id   AF-A0A1E7FLC8-F1
#
_cell.length_a   1.000
_cell.length_b   1.000
_cell.length_c   1.000
_cell.angle_alpha   90.00
_cell.angle_beta   90.00
_cell.angle_gamma   90.00
#
_symmetry.space_group_name_H-M   'P 1'
#
loop_
_entity.id
_entity.type
_entity.pdbx_description
1 polymer ?
#
loop_
_entity_poly.entity_id
_entity_poly.type
_entity_poly.pdbx_seq_one_letter_code
_entity_poly.pdbx_strand_id
1 'polypeptide(L)'
;MKKKKGQIEDRTFGLKNKKNSKKVQNYVQSVTHSVNNSGDRKERMEAEKRKRVIAQKKDLQKAKKEEQDALFNDALGALSKKKGTNFKEGQVEAKGRDGNDESNKKGTSRAMKMMFQMDAQEMEDKLREDPNYVPTLEDDIEAERQKKVKELKISGKGTKVTPESFAIWQEGKRKVKAAIAKKMVERELRKKKGGKGLGVLSGRALYEYKRDLFKDPTPEENEIAAAAQIVEDVATKVQTDLFLDGDDDVSLDDIDEE
;
A
#
# COMPACT_ATOMS: atom_id res chain seq x y z
N MET A 1 -35.73 -12.32 -20.55
CA MET A 1 -35.82 -13.68 -19.94
C MET A 1 -37.15 -14.40 -20.21
N LYS A 2 -38.32 -13.76 -20.05
CA LYS A 2 -39.64 -14.39 -20.27
C LYS A 2 -39.83 -14.96 -21.69
N LYS A 3 -39.42 -14.23 -22.74
CA LYS A 3 -39.47 -14.68 -24.15
C LYS A 3 -38.64 -15.96 -24.42
N LYS A 4 -37.44 -16.05 -23.84
CA LYS A 4 -36.55 -17.22 -23.96
C LYS A 4 -37.12 -18.44 -23.26
N LYS A 5 -37.73 -18.26 -22.07
CA LYS A 5 -38.44 -19.33 -21.36
C LYS A 5 -39.62 -19.88 -22.18
N GLY A 6 -40.44 -18.99 -22.77
CA GLY A 6 -41.52 -19.40 -23.69
C GLY A 6 -41.02 -20.19 -24.90
N GLN A 7 -39.93 -19.76 -25.55
CA GLN A 7 -39.33 -20.50 -26.68
C GLN A 7 -38.74 -21.87 -26.29
N ILE A 8 -38.23 -22.01 -25.07
CA ILE A 8 -37.81 -23.31 -24.53
C ILE A 8 -39.03 -24.19 -24.31
N GLU A 9 -40.07 -23.65 -23.68
CA GLU A 9 -41.29 -24.38 -23.35
C GLU A 9 -42.03 -24.87 -24.58
N ASP A 10 -42.04 -24.10 -25.66
CA ASP A 10 -42.66 -24.42 -26.95
C ASP A 10 -41.88 -25.51 -27.71
N ARG A 11 -40.55 -25.35 -27.85
CA ARG A 11 -39.68 -26.36 -28.49
C ARG A 11 -39.54 -27.67 -27.71
N THR A 12 -39.91 -27.68 -26.44
CA THR A 12 -39.84 -28.88 -25.57
C THR A 12 -41.22 -29.35 -25.10
N PHE A 13 -42.31 -28.76 -25.59
CA PHE A 13 -43.67 -28.89 -25.05
C PHE A 13 -44.14 -30.36 -24.92
N GLY A 14 -43.85 -31.20 -25.91
CA GLY A 14 -44.24 -32.63 -25.90
C GLY A 14 -43.24 -33.60 -25.25
N LEU A 15 -42.04 -33.14 -24.88
CA LEU A 15 -40.96 -34.00 -24.37
C LEU A 15 -40.91 -34.04 -22.83
N LYS A 16 -41.68 -33.17 -22.16
CA LYS A 16 -41.73 -33.03 -20.69
C LYS A 16 -42.28 -34.28 -19.97
N ASN A 17 -43.13 -35.06 -20.64
CA ASN A 17 -43.69 -36.31 -20.10
C ASN A 17 -42.75 -37.52 -20.21
N LYS A 18 -41.62 -37.40 -20.94
CA LYS A 18 -40.64 -38.48 -21.18
C LYS A 18 -39.31 -38.23 -20.45
N LYS A 19 -39.40 -37.66 -19.25
CA LYS A 19 -38.29 -37.19 -18.39
C LYS A 19 -37.25 -38.24 -18.00
N ASN A 20 -37.53 -39.53 -18.19
CA ASN A 20 -36.62 -40.63 -17.82
C ASN A 20 -35.67 -41.05 -18.95
N SER A 21 -35.86 -40.56 -20.18
CA SER A 21 -34.98 -40.89 -21.29
C SER A 21 -33.78 -39.93 -21.34
N LYS A 22 -32.56 -40.47 -21.17
CA LYS A 22 -31.30 -39.71 -21.28
C LYS A 22 -31.19 -38.92 -22.59
N LYS A 23 -31.68 -39.50 -23.70
CA LYS A 23 -31.71 -38.85 -25.02
C LYS A 23 -32.63 -37.61 -25.03
N VAL A 24 -33.78 -37.70 -24.36
CA VAL A 24 -34.71 -36.57 -24.21
C VAL A 24 -34.13 -35.48 -23.31
N GLN A 25 -33.48 -35.87 -22.21
CA GLN A 25 -32.79 -34.92 -21.33
C GLN A 25 -31.69 -34.15 -22.07
N ASN A 26 -30.85 -34.85 -22.85
CA ASN A 26 -29.79 -34.23 -23.65
C ASN A 26 -30.36 -33.29 -24.73
N TYR A 27 -31.49 -33.64 -25.35
CA TYR A 27 -32.16 -32.78 -26.33
C TYR A 27 -32.75 -31.51 -25.69
N VAL A 28 -33.39 -31.63 -24.53
CA VAL A 28 -33.87 -30.47 -23.77
C VAL A 28 -32.69 -29.59 -23.33
N GLN A 29 -31.58 -30.19 -22.90
CA GLN A 29 -30.35 -29.47 -22.58
C GLN A 29 -29.74 -28.74 -23.80
N SER A 30 -29.73 -29.36 -24.99
CA SER A 30 -29.19 -28.72 -26.19
C SER A 30 -30.08 -27.58 -26.69
N VAL A 31 -31.41 -27.76 -26.67
CA VAL A 31 -32.39 -26.71 -27.02
C VAL A 31 -32.29 -25.55 -26.04
N THR A 32 -32.25 -25.82 -24.73
CA THR A 32 -32.09 -24.76 -23.70
C THR A 32 -30.78 -24.01 -23.86
N HIS A 33 -29.65 -24.71 -24.13
CA HIS A 33 -28.38 -24.06 -24.43
C HIS A 33 -28.45 -23.19 -25.69
N SER A 34 -29.09 -23.68 -26.76
CA SER A 34 -29.26 -22.93 -28.00
C SER A 34 -30.09 -21.65 -27.80
N VAL A 35 -31.21 -21.71 -27.08
CA VAL A 35 -32.09 -20.54 -26.82
C VAL A 35 -31.44 -19.54 -25.86
N ASN A 36 -30.73 -20.04 -24.85
CA ASN A 36 -30.06 -19.17 -23.87
C ASN A 36 -28.86 -18.47 -24.50
N ASN A 37 -28.09 -19.19 -25.33
CA ASN A 37 -26.92 -18.68 -26.03
C ASN A 37 -27.26 -17.93 -27.33
N SER A 38 -28.50 -17.99 -27.83
CA SER A 38 -29.00 -17.06 -28.84
C SER A 38 -29.28 -15.71 -28.17
N GLY A 39 -28.23 -14.89 -28.08
CA GLY A 39 -28.25 -13.48 -27.68
C GLY A 39 -27.23 -12.73 -28.54
N ASP A 40 -27.36 -11.41 -28.60
CA ASP A 40 -26.60 -10.56 -29.53
C ASP A 40 -25.10 -10.88 -29.50
N ARG A 41 -24.59 -11.36 -30.64
CA ARG A 41 -23.17 -11.69 -30.86
C ARG A 41 -22.26 -10.55 -30.40
N LYS A 42 -22.72 -9.31 -30.55
CA LYS A 42 -22.04 -8.09 -30.12
C LYS A 42 -21.83 -8.01 -28.61
N GLU A 43 -22.85 -8.31 -27.81
CA GLU A 43 -22.79 -8.26 -26.35
C GLU A 43 -21.83 -9.32 -25.77
N ARG A 44 -21.80 -10.53 -26.37
CA ARG A 44 -20.83 -11.57 -26.00
C ARG A 44 -19.40 -11.14 -26.32
N MET A 45 -19.17 -10.59 -27.51
CA MET A 45 -17.84 -10.09 -27.91
C MET A 45 -17.36 -8.95 -27.00
N GLU A 46 -18.24 -8.05 -26.58
CA GLU A 46 -17.91 -6.97 -25.65
C GLU A 46 -17.63 -7.49 -24.24
N ALA A 47 -18.41 -8.45 -23.73
CA ALA A 47 -18.15 -9.10 -22.44
C ALA A 47 -16.82 -9.87 -22.44
N GLU A 48 -16.48 -10.53 -23.55
CA GLU A 48 -15.20 -11.21 -23.72
C GLU A 48 -14.02 -10.22 -23.78
N LYS A 49 -14.16 -9.12 -24.53
CA LYS A 49 -13.17 -8.02 -24.53
C LYS A 49 -12.97 -7.42 -23.13
N ARG A 50 -14.05 -7.15 -22.39
CA ARG A 50 -13.96 -6.65 -21.00
C ARG A 50 -13.23 -7.63 -20.09
N LYS A 51 -13.51 -8.94 -20.20
CA LYS A 51 -12.79 -9.97 -19.43
C LYS A 51 -11.31 -10.02 -19.79
N ARG A 52 -10.95 -9.92 -21.08
CA ARG A 52 -9.55 -9.85 -21.54
C ARG A 52 -8.82 -8.62 -21.00
N VAL A 53 -9.45 -7.44 -21.06
CA VAL A 53 -8.87 -6.21 -20.50
C VAL A 53 -8.66 -6.30 -18.99
N ILE A 54 -9.62 -6.89 -18.26
CA ILE A 54 -9.46 -7.10 -16.81
C ILE A 54 -8.33 -8.08 -16.50
N ALA A 55 -8.22 -9.18 -17.26
CA ALA A 55 -7.13 -10.14 -17.10
C ALA A 55 -5.77 -9.49 -17.39
N GLN A 56 -5.65 -8.80 -18.52
CA GLN A 56 -4.45 -8.04 -18.88
C GLN A 56 -4.09 -7.00 -17.81
N LYS A 57 -5.07 -6.26 -17.26
CA LYS A 57 -4.80 -5.31 -16.17
C LYS A 57 -4.28 -5.99 -14.91
N LYS A 58 -4.77 -7.18 -14.56
CA LYS A 58 -4.28 -7.96 -13.42
C LYS A 58 -2.87 -8.49 -13.65
N ASP A 59 -2.59 -8.99 -14.86
CA ASP A 59 -1.27 -9.48 -15.24
C ASP A 59 -0.25 -8.33 -15.24
N LEU A 60 -0.64 -7.15 -15.74
CA LEU A 60 0.16 -5.93 -15.68
C LEU A 60 0.42 -5.46 -14.23
N GLN A 61 -0.61 -5.48 -13.37
CA GLN A 61 -0.41 -5.13 -11.96
C GLN A 61 0.50 -6.11 -11.23
N LYS A 62 0.40 -7.40 -11.57
CA LYS A 62 1.28 -8.44 -11.03
C LYS A 62 2.71 -8.24 -11.52
N ALA A 63 2.92 -8.00 -12.81
CA ALA A 63 4.24 -7.70 -13.38
C ALA A 63 4.86 -6.46 -12.72
N LYS A 64 4.11 -5.35 -12.60
CA LYS A 64 4.56 -4.13 -11.91
C LYS A 64 4.96 -4.40 -10.45
N LYS A 65 4.18 -5.23 -9.75
CA LYS A 65 4.49 -5.61 -8.37
C LYS A 65 5.75 -6.48 -8.30
N GLU A 66 5.91 -7.44 -9.22
CA GLU A 66 7.09 -8.30 -9.29
C GLU A 66 8.36 -7.51 -9.62
N GLU A 67 8.28 -6.53 -10.51
CA GLU A 67 9.39 -5.59 -10.80
C GLU A 67 9.74 -4.75 -9.56
N GLN A 68 8.73 -4.19 -8.88
CA GLN A 68 8.94 -3.47 -7.62
C GLN A 68 9.61 -4.37 -6.57
N ASP A 69 9.06 -5.56 -6.36
CA ASP A 69 9.58 -6.49 -5.36
C ASP A 69 11.00 -6.94 -5.72
N ALA A 70 11.34 -7.17 -7.00
CA ALA A 70 12.69 -7.48 -7.44
C ALA A 70 13.67 -6.33 -7.19
N LEU A 71 13.27 -5.10 -7.53
CA LEU A 71 14.08 -3.90 -7.31
C LEU A 71 14.31 -3.63 -5.82
N PHE A 72 13.24 -3.72 -5.00
CA PHE A 72 13.33 -3.54 -3.55
C PHE A 72 14.13 -4.66 -2.89
N ASN A 73 13.98 -5.91 -3.32
CA ASN A 73 14.73 -7.03 -2.76
C ASN A 73 16.21 -7.02 -3.17
N ASP A 74 16.56 -6.55 -4.36
CA ASP A 74 17.97 -6.37 -4.73
C ASP A 74 18.60 -5.23 -3.91
N ALA A 75 17.90 -4.09 -3.81
CA ALA A 75 18.33 -2.95 -3.00
C ALA A 75 18.48 -3.28 -1.50
N LEU A 76 17.59 -4.10 -0.94
CA LEU A 76 17.66 -4.54 0.47
C LEU A 76 18.54 -5.79 0.68
N GLY A 77 18.67 -6.63 -0.34
CA GLY A 77 19.47 -7.86 -0.35
C GLY A 77 20.97 -7.61 -0.37
N ALA A 78 21.40 -6.49 -0.96
CA ALA A 78 22.76 -5.96 -0.83
C ALA A 78 23.15 -5.64 0.63
N LEU A 79 22.17 -5.50 1.53
CA LEU A 79 22.41 -5.21 2.95
C LEU A 79 22.35 -6.45 3.86
N SER A 80 21.71 -7.56 3.44
CA SER A 80 21.39 -8.68 4.34
C SER A 80 22.01 -10.04 3.98
N LYS A 81 22.71 -10.18 2.84
CA LYS A 81 23.43 -11.42 2.51
C LYS A 81 24.91 -11.19 2.16
N LYS A 82 25.71 -10.95 3.20
CA LYS A 82 27.08 -11.47 3.20
C LYS A 82 27.54 -11.87 4.61
N LYS A 83 27.18 -13.09 4.99
CA LYS A 83 27.90 -13.84 6.03
C LYS A 83 29.20 -14.34 5.39
N GLY A 84 30.33 -13.76 5.82
CA GLY A 84 31.67 -14.31 5.63
C GLY A 84 32.39 -13.94 4.33
N THR A 85 32.93 -12.72 4.25
CA THR A 85 34.23 -12.50 3.60
C THR A 85 35.02 -11.49 4.43
N ASN A 86 36.18 -11.91 4.94
CA ASN A 86 37.12 -11.06 5.66
C ASN A 86 37.50 -9.86 4.77
N PHE A 87 36.96 -8.68 5.07
CA PHE A 87 37.44 -7.45 4.47
C PHE A 87 38.72 -7.06 5.19
N LYS A 88 39.86 -7.16 4.51
CA LYS A 88 41.08 -6.47 4.95
C LYS A 88 40.79 -4.96 4.91
N GLU A 89 40.93 -4.32 6.05
CA GLU A 89 40.80 -2.89 6.22
C GLU A 89 41.96 -2.20 5.49
N GLY A 90 41.68 -1.66 4.31
CA GLY A 90 42.67 -1.02 3.45
C GLY A 90 42.06 -0.66 2.10
N GLN A 91 41.68 0.61 1.97
CA GLN A 91 41.36 1.34 0.73
C GLN A 91 40.82 0.50 -0.44
N VAL A 92 39.50 0.37 -0.52
CA VAL A 92 38.83 0.09 -1.80
C VAL A 92 37.97 1.31 -2.10
N GLU A 93 38.56 2.30 -2.75
CA GLU A 93 37.76 3.30 -3.45
C GLU A 93 36.90 2.56 -4.47
N ALA A 94 35.58 2.75 -4.38
CA ALA A 94 34.64 2.17 -5.32
C ALA A 94 34.87 2.81 -6.70
N LYS A 95 35.81 2.26 -7.47
CA LYS A 95 36.05 2.63 -8.85
C LYS A 95 34.84 2.16 -9.65
N GLY A 96 33.96 3.10 -9.96
CA GLY A 96 32.77 2.83 -10.77
C GLY A 96 33.14 2.17 -12.10
N ARG A 97 32.17 1.50 -12.72
CA ARG A 97 32.31 0.80 -14.01
C ARG A 97 32.85 1.68 -15.15
N ASP A 98 32.80 2.99 -14.99
CA ASP A 98 33.24 4.00 -15.96
C ASP A 98 34.55 4.73 -15.57
N GLY A 99 35.19 4.34 -14.46
CA GLY A 99 36.32 5.04 -13.85
C GLY A 99 37.65 4.95 -14.60
N ASN A 100 37.65 4.53 -15.87
CA ASN A 100 38.86 4.45 -16.71
C ASN A 100 38.67 4.98 -18.13
N ASP A 101 37.57 5.70 -18.39
CA ASP A 101 37.15 6.10 -19.74
C ASP A 101 37.27 7.61 -20.01
N GLU A 102 38.13 8.31 -19.27
CA GLU A 102 38.34 9.76 -19.40
C GLU A 102 39.32 10.14 -20.52
N SER A 103 40.25 9.26 -20.90
CA SER A 103 41.34 9.61 -21.83
C SER A 103 40.99 9.44 -23.31
N ASN A 104 39.83 8.88 -23.66
CA ASN A 104 39.47 8.58 -25.06
C ASN A 104 38.08 9.07 -25.50
N LYS A 105 37.45 9.98 -24.75
CA LYS A 105 36.21 10.64 -25.21
C LYS A 105 36.53 11.74 -26.22
N LYS A 106 36.60 11.38 -27.50
CA LYS A 106 36.39 12.35 -28.59
C LYS A 106 35.02 12.98 -28.36
N GLY A 107 34.98 14.28 -28.05
CA GLY A 107 33.76 14.97 -27.64
C GLY A 107 32.63 14.70 -28.63
N THR A 108 31.54 14.10 -28.12
CA THR A 108 30.30 13.93 -28.88
C THR A 108 29.91 15.28 -29.48
N SER A 109 29.80 15.35 -30.79
CA SER A 109 29.54 16.59 -31.52
C SER A 109 28.34 17.34 -30.91
N ARG A 110 28.30 18.66 -31.03
CA ARG A 110 27.18 19.48 -30.52
C ARG A 110 25.81 18.96 -31.00
N ALA A 111 25.79 18.31 -32.17
CA ALA A 111 24.64 17.58 -32.71
C ALA A 111 24.29 16.31 -31.91
N MET A 112 25.24 15.43 -31.60
CA MET A 112 25.00 14.29 -30.71
C MET A 112 24.54 14.73 -29.32
N LYS A 113 25.13 15.81 -28.77
CA LYS A 113 24.73 16.36 -27.47
C LYS A 113 23.29 16.90 -27.49
N MET A 114 22.83 17.47 -28.61
CA MET A 114 21.43 17.86 -28.81
C MET A 114 20.52 16.66 -29.07
N MET A 115 21.00 15.60 -29.74
CA MET A 115 20.26 14.34 -29.93
C MET A 115 19.95 13.69 -28.58
N PHE A 116 20.95 13.51 -27.70
CA PHE A 116 20.73 12.96 -26.35
C PHE A 116 19.84 13.83 -25.43
N GLN A 117 19.64 15.11 -25.76
CA GLN A 117 18.75 16.01 -25.03
C GLN A 117 17.36 16.17 -25.65
N MET A 118 17.17 15.82 -26.94
CA MET A 118 15.87 15.77 -27.59
C MET A 118 15.22 14.37 -27.55
N ASP A 119 15.93 13.33 -27.12
CA ASP A 119 15.54 11.94 -27.38
C ASP A 119 15.24 11.10 -26.13
N ALA A 120 15.03 11.72 -24.96
CA ALA A 120 14.51 11.03 -23.78
C ALA A 120 12.99 11.19 -23.68
N GLN A 121 12.50 12.42 -23.85
CA GLN A 121 11.07 12.71 -23.78
C GLN A 121 10.32 12.18 -25.01
N GLU A 122 10.91 12.28 -26.21
CA GLU A 122 10.33 11.69 -27.43
C GLU A 122 10.41 10.15 -27.42
N MET A 123 11.42 9.55 -26.79
CA MET A 123 11.50 8.10 -26.58
C MET A 123 10.49 7.62 -25.55
N GLU A 124 10.28 8.38 -24.46
CA GLU A 124 9.24 8.11 -23.46
C GLU A 124 7.84 8.20 -24.08
N ASP A 125 7.60 9.23 -24.90
CA ASP A 125 6.33 9.37 -25.62
C ASP A 125 6.12 8.23 -26.64
N LYS A 126 7.16 7.80 -27.37
CA LYS A 126 7.09 6.63 -28.28
C LYS A 126 6.90 5.31 -27.54
N LEU A 127 7.60 5.08 -26.42
CA LEU A 127 7.38 3.90 -25.57
C LEU A 127 5.94 3.91 -25.05
N ARG A 128 5.41 5.07 -24.64
CA ARG A 128 4.03 5.21 -24.18
C ARG A 128 2.99 4.93 -25.27
N GLU A 129 3.33 5.15 -26.54
CA GLU A 129 2.48 4.85 -27.69
C GLU A 129 2.43 3.35 -28.03
N ASP A 130 3.40 2.55 -27.56
CA ASP A 130 3.37 1.11 -27.77
C ASP A 130 2.25 0.45 -26.94
N PRO A 131 1.31 -0.29 -27.57
CA PRO A 131 0.17 -0.89 -26.86
C PRO A 131 0.56 -1.99 -25.87
N ASN A 132 1.83 -2.41 -25.87
CA ASN A 132 2.40 -3.40 -24.96
C ASN A 132 3.40 -2.81 -23.96
N TYR A 133 3.57 -1.48 -23.93
CA TYR A 133 4.43 -0.83 -22.96
C TYR A 133 3.81 -0.85 -21.57
N VAL A 134 4.62 -1.26 -20.61
CA VAL A 134 4.25 -1.30 -19.19
C VAL A 134 5.09 -0.22 -18.51
N PRO A 135 4.48 0.90 -18.07
CA PRO A 135 5.22 1.94 -17.37
C PRO A 135 5.88 1.37 -16.13
N THR A 136 7.21 1.46 -16.07
CA THR A 136 8.03 0.98 -14.96
C THR A 136 8.10 2.04 -13.86
N LEU A 137 8.62 1.65 -12.69
CA LEU A 137 8.83 2.61 -11.60
C LEU A 137 9.95 3.60 -11.95
N GLU A 138 10.94 3.15 -12.71
CA GLU A 138 12.07 3.94 -13.21
C GLU A 138 11.59 5.05 -14.15
N ASP A 139 10.60 4.76 -15.00
CA ASP A 139 9.99 5.74 -15.89
C ASP A 139 9.25 6.82 -15.09
N ASP A 140 8.47 6.42 -14.09
CA ASP A 140 7.78 7.35 -13.20
C ASP A 140 8.79 8.26 -12.46
N ILE A 141 9.90 7.69 -11.98
CA ILE A 141 10.98 8.44 -11.31
C ILE A 141 11.64 9.43 -12.27
N GLU A 142 11.95 9.02 -13.50
CA GLU A 142 12.61 9.90 -14.47
C GLU A 142 11.66 11.02 -14.92
N ALA A 143 10.37 10.73 -15.10
CA ALA A 143 9.35 11.74 -15.38
C ALA A 143 9.24 12.77 -14.23
N GLU A 144 9.25 12.33 -12.98
CA GLU A 144 9.28 13.22 -11.81
C GLU A 144 10.57 14.05 -11.75
N ARG A 145 11.73 13.44 -12.05
CA ARG A 145 13.01 14.14 -12.11
C ARG A 145 13.01 15.22 -13.18
N GLN A 146 12.50 14.93 -14.38
CA GLN A 146 12.37 15.92 -15.45
C GLN A 146 11.45 17.07 -15.05
N LYS A 147 10.30 16.80 -14.42
CA LYS A 147 9.40 17.83 -13.88
C LYS A 147 10.12 18.72 -12.87
N LYS A 148 10.86 18.13 -11.93
CA LYS A 148 11.66 18.89 -10.94
C LYS A 148 12.77 19.72 -11.59
N VAL A 149 13.43 19.20 -12.62
CA VAL A 149 14.43 19.96 -13.39
C VAL A 149 13.78 21.14 -14.11
N LYS A 150 12.61 20.95 -14.72
CA LYS A 150 11.82 22.03 -15.37
C LYS A 150 11.43 23.10 -14.33
N GLU A 151 10.89 22.68 -13.18
CA GLU A 151 10.56 23.57 -12.05
C GLU A 151 11.78 24.36 -11.54
N LEU A 152 12.92 23.70 -11.37
CA LEU A 152 14.16 24.35 -10.92
C LEU A 152 14.73 25.32 -11.94
N LYS A 153 14.60 25.01 -13.24
CA LYS A 153 14.97 25.95 -14.32
C LYS A 153 14.09 27.20 -14.29
N ILE A 154 12.81 27.06 -13.94
CA ILE A 154 11.86 28.18 -13.82
C ILE A 154 12.14 28.98 -12.54
N SER A 155 12.31 28.32 -11.40
CA SER A 155 12.43 28.98 -10.10
C SER A 155 13.82 29.53 -9.81
N GLY A 156 14.87 28.96 -10.43
CA GLY A 156 16.28 29.31 -10.24
C GLY A 156 16.81 29.09 -8.83
N LYS A 157 16.01 28.54 -7.91
CA LYS A 157 16.33 28.40 -6.47
C LYS A 157 16.13 26.96 -6.03
N GLY A 158 17.23 26.21 -5.94
CA GLY A 158 17.26 24.87 -5.34
C GLY A 158 18.08 24.86 -4.06
N THR A 159 17.61 24.14 -3.03
CA THR A 159 18.41 23.90 -1.83
C THR A 159 19.55 22.95 -2.18
N LYS A 160 20.79 23.43 -2.08
CA LYS A 160 21.97 22.59 -2.27
C LYS A 160 21.98 21.50 -1.20
N VAL A 161 22.36 20.28 -1.56
CA VAL A 161 22.51 19.17 -0.62
C VAL A 161 23.85 19.34 0.09
N THR A 162 23.84 20.13 1.17
CA THR A 162 24.97 20.32 2.08
C THR A 162 24.70 19.53 3.36
N PRO A 163 25.73 19.19 4.17
CA PRO A 163 25.49 18.48 5.43
C PRO A 163 24.52 19.25 6.35
N GLU A 164 24.61 20.58 6.38
CA GLU A 164 23.71 21.43 7.16
C GLU A 164 22.26 21.38 6.65
N SER A 165 22.04 21.52 5.34
CA SER A 165 20.68 21.47 4.77
C SER A 165 20.06 20.08 4.91
N PHE A 166 20.88 19.03 4.83
CA PHE A 166 20.46 17.66 5.05
C PHE A 166 20.11 17.41 6.52
N ALA A 167 20.87 17.95 7.47
CA ALA A 167 20.56 17.86 8.90
C ALA A 167 19.21 18.52 9.23
N ILE A 168 18.97 19.72 8.68
CA ILE A 168 17.67 20.41 8.81
C ILE A 168 16.53 19.55 8.22
N TRP A 169 16.75 18.97 7.04
CA TRP A 169 15.78 18.07 6.41
C TRP A 169 15.51 16.81 7.25
N GLN A 170 16.55 16.18 7.80
CA GLN A 170 16.42 15.00 8.67
C GLN A 170 15.65 15.33 9.95
N GLU A 171 15.93 16.47 10.58
CA GLU A 171 15.19 16.94 11.75
C GLU A 171 13.72 17.22 11.39
N GLY A 172 13.48 17.85 10.25
CA GLY A 172 12.13 18.07 9.72
C GLY A 172 11.38 16.75 9.52
N LYS A 173 12.00 15.74 8.90
CA LYS A 173 11.41 14.41 8.74
C LYS A 173 11.13 13.73 10.08
N ARG A 174 12.03 13.86 11.06
CA ARG A 174 11.86 13.32 12.42
C ARG A 174 10.66 13.98 13.11
N LYS A 175 10.53 15.31 13.03
CA LYS A 175 9.40 16.06 13.59
C LYS A 175 8.08 15.68 12.92
N VAL A 176 8.04 15.55 11.59
CA VAL A 176 6.86 15.11 10.86
C VAL A 176 6.43 13.71 11.28
N LYS A 177 7.36 12.76 11.35
CA LYS A 177 7.08 11.39 11.80
C LYS A 177 6.57 11.36 13.24
N ALA A 178 7.20 12.11 14.15
CA ALA A 178 6.75 12.24 15.53
C ALA A 178 5.36 12.88 15.63
N ALA A 179 5.03 13.88 14.82
CA ALA A 179 3.71 14.50 14.79
C ALA A 179 2.62 13.53 14.27
N ILE A 180 2.94 12.75 13.22
CA ILE A 180 2.05 11.70 12.71
C ILE A 180 1.80 10.65 13.80
N ALA A 181 2.86 10.19 14.46
CA ALA A 181 2.77 9.23 15.56
C ALA A 181 1.91 9.77 16.72
N LYS A 182 2.13 11.03 17.13
CA LYS A 182 1.32 11.72 18.14
C LYS A 182 -0.16 11.78 17.75
N LYS A 183 -0.48 12.19 16.52
CA LYS A 183 -1.86 12.25 16.02
C LYS A 183 -2.52 10.88 15.96
N MET A 184 -1.76 9.83 15.64
CA MET A 184 -2.26 8.46 15.62
C MET A 184 -2.60 8.00 17.05
N VAL A 185 -1.70 8.20 18.01
CA VAL A 185 -1.95 7.90 19.43
C VAL A 185 -3.15 8.69 19.96
N GLU A 186 -3.22 10.00 19.72
CA GLU A 186 -4.33 10.84 20.17
C GLU A 186 -5.67 10.39 19.59
N ARG A 187 -5.71 10.01 18.30
CA ARG A 187 -6.92 9.46 17.67
C ARG A 187 -7.37 8.17 18.34
N GLU A 188 -6.43 7.27 18.66
CA GLU A 188 -6.75 6.01 19.31
C GLU A 188 -7.15 6.20 20.79
N LEU A 189 -6.51 7.14 21.49
CA LEU A 189 -6.90 7.52 22.85
C LEU A 189 -8.30 8.15 22.90
N ARG A 190 -8.70 8.91 21.87
CA ARG A 190 -10.04 9.52 21.77
C ARG A 190 -11.15 8.50 21.50
N LYS A 191 -10.81 7.31 20.98
CA LYS A 191 -11.76 6.19 20.86
C LYS A 191 -11.95 5.59 22.25
N LYS A 192 -12.88 6.15 23.03
CA LYS A 192 -13.21 5.68 24.39
C LYS A 192 -13.56 4.17 24.37
N LYS A 193 -13.07 3.47 25.41
CA LYS A 193 -13.31 2.06 25.78
C LYS A 193 -12.46 1.01 25.04
N GLY A 194 -11.16 1.04 25.29
CA GLY A 194 -10.27 -0.10 25.05
C GLY A 194 -8.81 0.33 25.10
N GLY A 195 -8.10 0.01 26.18
CA GLY A 195 -6.73 0.45 26.53
C GLY A 195 -5.60 0.07 25.57
N LYS A 196 -5.88 -0.11 24.28
CA LYS A 196 -4.92 -0.44 23.21
C LYS A 196 -4.44 0.80 22.44
N GLY A 197 -4.66 2.02 22.94
CA GLY A 197 -4.30 3.26 22.24
C GLY A 197 -2.81 3.38 21.90
N LEU A 198 -1.95 2.77 22.71
CA LEU A 198 -0.51 2.72 22.50
C LEU A 198 -0.08 1.54 21.60
N GLY A 199 -0.86 0.47 21.51
CA GLY A 199 -0.57 -0.72 20.70
C GLY A 199 -0.68 -0.50 19.18
N VAL A 200 -1.18 0.66 18.74
CA VAL A 200 -1.29 1.03 17.33
C VAL A 200 0.03 1.54 16.75
N LEU A 201 0.95 2.00 17.60
CA LEU A 201 2.31 2.34 17.19
C LEU A 201 3.20 1.09 17.19
N SER A 202 4.08 0.99 16.21
CA SER A 202 5.18 0.00 16.25
C SER A 202 6.11 0.31 17.43
N GLY A 203 6.77 -0.71 18.00
CA GLY A 203 7.66 -0.54 19.16
C GLY A 203 8.71 0.56 18.98
N ARG A 204 9.26 0.71 17.77
CA ARG A 204 10.19 1.81 17.46
C ARG A 204 9.54 3.20 17.51
N ALA A 205 8.30 3.32 17.05
CA ALA A 205 7.55 4.56 17.15
C ALA A 205 7.16 4.87 18.62
N LEU A 206 6.90 3.83 19.42
CA LEU A 206 6.68 3.98 20.87
C LEU A 206 7.91 4.51 21.59
N TYR A 207 9.08 3.97 21.28
CA TYR A 207 10.35 4.44 21.83
C TYR A 207 10.62 5.92 21.48
N GLU A 208 10.29 6.34 20.25
CA GLU A 208 10.40 7.75 19.83
C GLU A 208 9.35 8.66 20.52
N TYR A 209 8.15 8.14 20.80
CA TYR A 209 7.06 8.90 21.44
C TYR A 209 7.27 9.06 22.95
N LYS A 210 7.61 7.97 23.65
CA LYS A 210 7.91 7.92 25.08
C LYS A 210 9.08 6.97 25.32
N ARG A 211 10.29 7.52 25.30
CA ARG A 211 11.53 6.76 25.53
C ARG A 211 11.59 6.15 26.92
N ASP A 212 11.02 6.83 27.91
CA ASP A 212 11.09 6.41 29.31
C ASP A 212 10.33 5.12 29.59
N LEU A 213 9.37 4.71 28.75
CA LEU A 213 8.71 3.40 28.86
C LEU A 213 9.65 2.20 28.63
N PHE A 214 10.84 2.44 28.06
CA PHE A 214 11.81 1.41 27.71
C PHE A 214 13.10 1.50 28.54
N LYS A 215 13.12 2.35 29.57
CA LYS A 215 14.18 2.30 30.57
C LYS A 215 13.81 1.20 31.55
N ASP A 216 14.71 0.23 31.72
CA ASP A 216 14.53 -0.78 32.75
C ASP A 216 14.62 -0.07 34.12
N PRO A 217 13.56 -0.11 34.94
CA PRO A 217 13.61 0.44 36.29
C PRO A 217 14.67 -0.28 37.11
N THR A 218 15.39 0.47 37.95
CA THR A 218 16.31 -0.09 38.94
C THR A 218 15.55 -0.91 40.00
N PRO A 219 16.21 -1.78 40.78
CA PRO A 219 15.53 -2.58 41.82
C PRO A 219 14.74 -1.72 42.81
N GLU A 220 15.30 -0.58 43.24
CA GLU A 220 14.60 0.38 44.13
C GLU A 220 13.39 1.03 43.44
N GLU A 221 13.53 1.44 42.17
CA GLU A 221 12.40 2.01 41.42
C GLU A 221 11.30 0.99 41.14
N ASN A 222 11.65 -0.29 40.99
CA ASN A 222 10.67 -1.38 40.86
C ASN A 222 9.86 -1.58 42.13
N GLU A 223 10.51 -1.53 43.31
CA GLU A 223 9.81 -1.63 44.60
C GLU A 223 8.87 -0.44 44.81
N ILE A 224 9.31 0.78 44.47
CA ILE A 224 8.50 1.99 44.54
C ILE A 224 7.32 1.92 43.55
N ALA A 225 7.56 1.46 42.32
CA ALA A 225 6.52 1.32 41.31
C ALA A 225 5.48 0.25 41.72
N ALA A 226 5.93 -0.89 42.27
CA ALA A 226 5.05 -1.93 42.78
C ALA A 226 4.20 -1.42 43.95
N ALA A 227 4.78 -0.65 44.88
CA ALA A 227 4.04 -0.04 45.98
C ALA A 227 3.00 0.99 45.48
N ALA A 228 3.35 1.81 44.48
CA ALA A 228 2.43 2.77 43.87
C ALA A 228 1.26 2.06 43.15
N GLN A 229 1.54 0.98 42.43
CA GLN A 229 0.54 0.15 41.76
C GLN A 229 -0.47 -0.41 42.77
N ILE A 230 -0.01 -0.91 43.92
CA ILE A 230 -0.87 -1.43 44.99
C ILE A 230 -1.77 -0.31 45.56
N VAL A 231 -1.23 0.88 45.78
CA VAL A 231 -2.02 2.02 46.26
C VAL A 231 -3.08 2.44 45.24
N GLU A 232 -2.76 2.43 43.96
CA GLU A 232 -3.70 2.74 42.88
C GLU A 232 -4.79 1.66 42.75
N ASP A 233 -4.43 0.37 42.85
CA ASP A 233 -5.39 -0.74 42.86
C ASP A 233 -6.34 -0.68 44.07
N VAL A 234 -5.82 -0.31 45.25
CA VAL A 234 -6.65 -0.08 46.44
C VAL A 234 -7.54 1.15 46.26
N ALA A 235 -7.02 2.25 45.72
CA ALA A 235 -7.80 3.46 45.49
C ALA A 235 -8.92 3.23 44.47
N THR A 236 -8.66 2.52 43.37
CA THR A 236 -9.69 2.15 42.39
C THR A 236 -10.74 1.24 42.99
N LYS A 237 -10.34 0.23 43.79
CA LYS A 237 -11.28 -0.65 44.48
C LYS A 237 -12.14 0.10 45.50
N VAL A 238 -11.56 1.03 46.26
CA VAL A 238 -12.32 1.90 47.16
C VAL A 238 -13.27 2.79 46.38
N GLN A 239 -12.85 3.33 45.24
CA GLN A 239 -13.69 4.16 44.40
C GLN A 239 -14.85 3.38 43.75
N THR A 240 -14.65 2.10 43.39
CA THR A 240 -15.74 1.22 42.93
C THR A 240 -16.65 0.75 44.06
N ASP A 241 -16.12 0.56 45.26
CA ASP A 241 -16.93 0.13 46.42
C ASP A 241 -17.68 1.31 47.08
N LEU A 242 -17.14 2.53 46.99
CA LEU A 242 -17.73 3.75 47.54
C LEU A 242 -18.76 4.38 46.58
N PHE A 243 -18.53 4.28 45.27
CA PHE A 243 -19.55 4.56 44.26
C PHE A 243 -20.17 3.22 43.85
N LEU A 244 -21.07 2.71 44.69
CA LEU A 244 -21.99 1.65 44.29
C LEU A 244 -22.68 2.07 42.99
N ASP A 245 -22.41 1.31 41.93
CA ASP A 245 -23.06 1.36 40.62
C ASP A 245 -24.52 0.82 40.73
N GLY A 246 -25.25 1.28 41.76
CA GLY A 246 -26.58 0.83 42.15
C GLY A 246 -27.46 2.01 42.54
N ASP A 247 -28.34 2.36 41.60
CA ASP A 247 -29.63 3.02 41.81
C ASP A 247 -29.63 4.42 42.45
N ASP A 248 -29.29 5.43 41.63
CA ASP A 248 -30.08 6.67 41.59
C ASP A 248 -30.74 6.77 40.20
N ASP A 249 -31.51 5.74 39.85
CA ASP A 249 -32.67 5.88 38.97
C ASP A 249 -33.85 6.34 39.86
N VAL A 250 -33.68 7.50 40.51
CA VAL A 250 -34.83 8.27 40.98
C VAL A 250 -35.38 8.98 39.75
N SER A 251 -36.22 8.27 39.02
CA SER A 251 -37.11 8.82 38.01
C SER A 251 -37.90 9.97 38.65
N LEU A 252 -37.52 11.20 38.30
CA LEU A 252 -38.13 12.44 38.74
C LEU A 252 -39.51 12.70 38.08
N ASP A 253 -40.24 11.64 37.74
CA ASP A 253 -41.48 11.67 36.96
C ASP A 253 -42.68 11.01 37.67
N ASP A 254 -42.51 10.36 38.84
CA ASP A 254 -43.60 9.69 39.60
C ASP A 254 -43.76 10.23 41.04
N ILE A 255 -43.71 11.55 41.24
CA ILE A 255 -44.32 12.19 42.42
C ILE A 255 -45.60 12.88 41.94
N ASP A 256 -46.70 12.21 42.25
CA ASP A 256 -48.04 12.35 41.70
C ASP A 256 -48.67 13.74 41.76
N GLU A 257 -49.59 13.91 40.82
CA GLU A 257 -50.79 14.77 40.86
C GLU A 257 -51.50 14.72 42.23
N GLU A 258 -51.60 15.89 42.88
CA GLU A 258 -52.84 16.39 43.51
C GLU A 258 -52.88 17.93 43.47
#